data_AF-A0A9W7FT01-F1
#
_entry.id   AF-A0A9W7FT01-F1
#
_cell.length_a   1.000
_cell.length_b   1.000
_cell.length_c   1.000
_cell.angle_alpha   90.00
_cell.angle_beta   90.00
_cell.angle_gamma   90.00
#
_symmetry.space_group_name_H-M   'P 1'
#
loop_
_entity.id
_entity.type
_entity.pdbx_description
1 polymer ?
#
loop_
_entity_poly.entity_id
_entity_poly.type
_entity_poly.pdbx_seq_one_letter_code
_entity_poly.pdbx_strand_id
1 'polypeptide(L)'
;MATDIPGVDAFRVATEYETKDQVVDTRTVMTMTRMVEMVPGAFIQGAAIFSSTKFRTTTAFLSLTASITAAAFLSALLSYEWDTSSSSRKTAPDFYRYIPNSMLRKISCFMTIFLLSAFNLVVRTLVCLTVASRAMVVVFLVIELALFFVYKLQGDLIYWPPFSGWPAKVVAALFMQLTAKLIVDWTACVQFRHPMEVGGMYFCFSMALTVGVGFASRLAYKQDGELPEKDIVTLLMSSACAELFLSFVSLLLSMKREYVGTFVSLKTGSSYVQELFKNGNDDERRFVIFYYVDDKWMADIGDEVRVWLNERLPESFSLRFQY
;
A
#
# COMPACT_ATOMS: atom_id res chain seq x y z
N MET A 1 16.15 -26.32 -8.58
CA MET A 1 15.19 -26.43 -7.47
C MET A 1 16.02 -26.53 -6.19
N ALA A 2 16.50 -25.38 -5.71
CA ALA A 2 17.27 -25.33 -4.47
C ALA A 2 16.27 -25.30 -3.32
N THR A 3 16.43 -26.23 -2.39
CA THR A 3 15.66 -26.27 -1.14
C THR A 3 16.08 -25.08 -0.27
N ASP A 4 15.25 -24.04 -0.20
CA ASP A 4 15.46 -22.91 0.69
C ASP A 4 15.33 -23.38 2.14
N ILE A 5 16.46 -23.33 2.87
CA ILE A 5 16.53 -23.66 4.30
C ILE A 5 16.14 -22.37 5.05
N PRO A 6 15.09 -22.38 5.90
CA PRO A 6 14.58 -21.17 6.56
C PRO A 6 15.63 -20.37 7.33
N GLY A 7 16.64 -21.05 7.89
CA GLY A 7 17.73 -20.40 8.62
C GLY A 7 18.74 -19.67 7.73
N VAL A 8 18.97 -20.15 6.49
CA VAL A 8 19.84 -19.49 5.51
C VAL A 8 19.15 -18.24 4.97
N ASP A 9 17.83 -18.30 4.78
CA ASP A 9 17.04 -17.17 4.32
C ASP A 9 16.93 -16.07 5.40
N ALA A 10 16.69 -16.45 6.66
CA ALA A 10 16.72 -15.52 7.79
C ALA A 10 18.10 -14.86 7.97
N PHE A 11 19.20 -15.59 7.75
CA PHE A 11 20.55 -15.04 7.81
C PHE A 11 20.83 -14.05 6.68
N ARG A 12 20.39 -14.34 5.44
CA ARG A 12 20.52 -13.44 4.28
C ARG A 12 19.75 -12.13 4.47
N VAL A 13 18.56 -12.22 5.04
CA VAL A 13 17.72 -11.09 5.40
C VAL A 13 18.37 -10.24 6.49
N ALA A 14 18.95 -10.87 7.51
CA ALA A 14 19.58 -10.17 8.62
C ALA A 14 20.93 -9.50 8.25
N THR A 15 21.58 -9.98 7.18
CA THR A 15 22.90 -9.51 6.76
C THR A 15 22.88 -8.51 5.60
N GLU A 16 21.69 -8.02 5.19
CA GLU A 16 21.53 -7.11 4.03
C GLU A 16 22.34 -7.57 2.82
N TYR A 17 22.30 -8.87 2.50
CA TYR A 17 23.00 -9.37 1.33
C TYR A 17 22.25 -8.87 0.08
N GLU A 18 22.61 -7.67 -0.38
CA GLU A 18 22.16 -7.10 -1.65
C GLU A 18 22.66 -8.01 -2.77
N THR A 19 21.83 -8.97 -3.17
CA THR A 19 21.95 -9.55 -4.50
C THR A 19 21.75 -8.41 -5.49
N LYS A 20 22.83 -7.95 -6.13
CA LYS A 20 22.88 -6.80 -7.04
C LYS A 20 21.88 -6.84 -8.21
N ASP A 21 21.21 -7.96 -8.41
CA ASP A 21 20.26 -8.22 -9.51
C ASP A 21 18.77 -8.21 -9.09
N GLN A 22 18.44 -7.89 -7.83
CA GLN A 22 17.04 -7.83 -7.37
C GLN A 22 16.41 -6.44 -7.57
N VAL A 23 15.26 -6.41 -8.26
CA VAL A 23 14.51 -5.17 -8.55
C VAL A 23 13.76 -4.64 -7.32
N VAL A 24 13.37 -5.52 -6.41
CA VAL A 24 12.72 -5.18 -5.14
C VAL A 24 13.50 -5.85 -4.02
N ASP A 25 13.76 -5.09 -2.96
CA ASP A 25 14.45 -5.60 -1.79
C ASP A 25 13.68 -6.76 -1.12
N THR A 26 14.40 -7.82 -0.75
CA THR A 26 13.84 -9.06 -0.20
C THR A 26 13.01 -8.81 1.07
N ARG A 27 13.44 -7.86 1.92
CA ARG A 27 12.69 -7.49 3.14
C ARG A 27 11.32 -6.90 2.83
N THR A 28 11.26 -6.07 1.79
CA THR A 28 9.99 -5.49 1.32
C THR A 28 9.04 -6.58 0.83
N VAL A 29 9.54 -7.51 0.01
CA VAL A 29 8.74 -8.63 -0.52
C VAL A 29 8.18 -9.47 0.62
N MET A 30 9.01 -9.87 1.57
CA MET A 30 8.55 -10.67 2.72
C MET A 30 7.52 -9.93 3.57
N THR A 31 7.74 -8.63 3.83
CA THR A 31 6.80 -7.82 4.61
C THR A 31 5.45 -7.75 3.90
N MET A 32 5.43 -7.50 2.59
CA MET A 32 4.22 -7.51 1.78
C MET A 32 3.53 -8.88 1.80
N THR A 33 4.27 -9.98 1.64
CA THR A 33 3.72 -11.34 1.70
C THR A 33 3.05 -11.61 3.04
N ARG A 34 3.69 -11.24 4.16
CA ARG A 34 3.09 -11.39 5.50
C ARG A 34 1.82 -10.57 5.66
N MET A 35 1.80 -9.34 5.15
CA MET A 35 0.59 -8.52 5.19
C MET A 35 -0.56 -9.17 4.41
N VAL A 36 -0.30 -9.72 3.24
CA VAL A 36 -1.29 -10.45 2.43
C VAL A 36 -1.84 -11.67 3.18
N GLU A 37 -1.00 -12.41 3.90
CA GLU A 37 -1.42 -13.56 4.70
C GLU A 37 -2.28 -13.15 5.92
N MET A 38 -1.94 -12.03 6.57
CA MET A 38 -2.56 -11.62 7.82
C MET A 38 -3.94 -10.98 7.64
N VAL A 39 -4.18 -10.33 6.51
CA VAL A 39 -5.46 -9.67 6.20
C VAL A 39 -6.65 -10.64 6.23
N PRO A 40 -6.64 -11.77 5.49
CA PRO A 40 -7.69 -12.79 5.60
C PRO A 40 -7.78 -13.40 7.01
N GLY A 41 -6.65 -13.52 7.71
CA GLY A 41 -6.60 -14.08 9.06
C GLY A 41 -7.43 -13.28 10.07
N ALA A 42 -7.27 -11.96 10.09
CA ALA A 42 -8.05 -11.08 10.96
C ALA A 42 -9.56 -11.14 10.64
N PHE A 43 -9.91 -11.19 9.34
CA PHE A 43 -11.29 -11.34 8.90
C PHE A 43 -11.92 -12.65 9.37
N ILE A 44 -11.21 -13.79 9.19
CA ILE A 44 -11.71 -15.12 9.59
C ILE A 44 -11.87 -15.21 11.11
N GLN A 45 -10.92 -14.68 11.89
CA GLN A 45 -11.02 -14.63 13.35
C GLN A 45 -12.22 -13.78 13.80
N GLY A 46 -12.42 -12.62 13.16
CA GLY A 46 -13.60 -11.78 13.37
C GLY A 46 -14.90 -12.52 13.05
N ALA A 47 -14.96 -13.23 11.93
CA ALA A 47 -16.13 -14.01 11.52
C ALA A 47 -16.48 -15.13 12.49
N ALA A 48 -15.49 -15.83 13.03
CA ALA A 48 -15.70 -16.87 14.03
C ALA A 48 -16.31 -16.30 15.33
N ILE A 49 -15.81 -15.17 15.81
CA ILE A 49 -16.28 -14.50 17.04
C ILE A 49 -17.70 -13.92 16.85
N PHE A 50 -17.99 -13.36 15.69
CA PHE A 50 -19.26 -12.68 15.42
C PHE A 50 -20.40 -13.67 15.15
N SER A 51 -20.10 -14.79 14.50
CA SER A 51 -21.11 -15.75 14.02
C SER A 51 -21.53 -16.79 15.06
N SER A 52 -20.79 -16.96 16.16
CA SER A 52 -21.14 -17.95 17.18
C SER A 52 -20.80 -17.47 18.58
N THR A 53 -21.79 -17.56 19.47
CA THR A 53 -21.63 -17.27 20.90
C THR A 53 -20.54 -18.13 21.56
N LYS A 54 -20.33 -19.35 21.05
CA LYS A 54 -19.31 -20.29 21.54
C LYS A 54 -17.88 -19.76 21.44
N PHE A 55 -17.58 -18.97 20.41
CA PHE A 55 -16.25 -18.40 20.17
C PHE A 55 -16.10 -16.98 20.73
N ARG A 56 -17.13 -16.43 21.38
CA ARG A 56 -17.10 -15.10 22.01
C ARG A 56 -16.39 -15.15 23.38
N THR A 57 -15.16 -15.65 23.38
CA THR A 57 -14.30 -15.75 24.56
C THR A 57 -13.29 -14.61 24.60
N THR A 58 -12.83 -14.23 25.80
CA THR A 58 -11.77 -13.23 25.98
C THR A 58 -10.49 -13.59 25.21
N THR A 59 -10.17 -14.88 25.14
CA THR A 59 -9.00 -15.39 24.40
C THR A 59 -9.12 -15.19 22.90
N ALA A 60 -10.32 -15.36 22.32
CA ALA A 60 -10.55 -15.13 20.90
C ALA A 60 -10.42 -13.63 20.55
N PHE A 61 -10.98 -12.74 21.38
CA PHE A 61 -10.80 -11.30 21.20
C PHE A 61 -9.34 -10.86 21.34
N LEU A 62 -8.58 -11.45 22.28
CA LEU A 62 -7.15 -11.19 22.42
C LEU A 62 -6.38 -11.63 21.16
N SER A 63 -6.70 -12.80 20.60
CA SER A 63 -6.11 -13.29 19.34
C SER A 63 -6.40 -12.36 18.18
N LEU A 64 -7.66 -11.91 18.03
CA LEU A 64 -8.05 -10.96 16.99
C LEU A 64 -7.29 -9.64 17.14
N THR A 65 -7.18 -9.12 18.35
CA THR A 65 -6.43 -7.90 18.66
C THR A 65 -4.95 -8.06 18.31
N ALA A 66 -4.33 -9.19 18.67
CA ALA A 66 -2.95 -9.50 18.32
C ALA A 66 -2.75 -9.58 16.79
N SER A 67 -3.69 -10.19 16.05
CA SER A 67 -3.61 -10.27 14.59
C SER A 67 -3.73 -8.89 13.93
N ILE A 68 -4.68 -8.06 14.37
CA ILE A 68 -4.87 -6.70 13.85
C ILE A 68 -3.65 -5.83 14.14
N THR A 69 -3.16 -5.84 15.38
CA THR A 69 -2.00 -5.04 15.77
C THR A 69 -0.73 -5.50 15.04
N ALA A 70 -0.52 -6.79 14.84
CA ALA A 70 0.62 -7.28 14.09
C ALA A 70 0.56 -6.86 12.60
N ALA A 71 -0.61 -6.92 11.96
CA ALA A 71 -0.78 -6.45 10.57
C ALA A 71 -0.56 -4.93 10.45
N ALA A 72 -1.11 -4.18 11.40
CA ALA A 72 -0.93 -2.73 11.49
C ALA A 72 0.53 -2.32 11.74
N PHE A 73 1.24 -3.09 12.57
CA PHE A 73 2.66 -2.89 12.83
C PHE A 73 3.49 -3.11 11.56
N LEU A 74 3.24 -4.18 10.81
CA LEU A 74 3.95 -4.41 9.54
C LEU A 74 3.66 -3.32 8.51
N SER A 75 2.42 -2.83 8.44
CA SER A 75 2.05 -1.70 7.58
C SER A 75 2.82 -0.42 7.93
N ALA A 76 2.88 -0.08 9.22
CA ALA A 76 3.60 1.08 9.72
C ALA A 76 5.10 0.94 9.54
N LEU A 77 5.63 -0.26 9.79
CA LEU A 77 7.04 -0.59 9.62
C LEU A 77 7.47 -0.45 8.15
N LEU A 78 6.71 -1.01 7.21
CA LEU A 78 6.97 -0.88 5.78
C LEU A 78 7.01 0.60 5.36
N SER A 79 6.03 1.39 5.80
CA SER A 79 5.96 2.83 5.50
C SER A 79 7.12 3.61 6.12
N TYR A 80 7.55 3.23 7.32
CA TYR A 80 8.67 3.85 8.04
C TYR A 80 10.02 3.52 7.41
N GLU A 81 10.25 2.26 7.05
CA GLU A 81 11.50 1.80 6.43
C GLU A 81 11.72 2.47 5.08
N TRP A 82 10.70 2.47 4.23
CA TRP A 82 10.78 3.14 2.93
C TRP A 82 10.96 4.65 3.07
N ASP A 83 10.30 5.30 4.04
CA ASP A 83 10.52 6.72 4.27
C ASP A 83 11.91 7.03 4.80
N THR A 84 12.52 6.14 5.59
CA THR A 84 13.81 6.40 6.28
C THR A 84 15.03 5.89 5.51
N SER A 85 14.85 5.02 4.52
CA SER A 85 15.94 4.47 3.73
C SER A 85 16.70 5.56 2.95
N SER A 86 18.03 5.43 2.88
CA SER A 86 18.86 6.37 2.12
C SER A 86 18.56 6.29 0.62
N SER A 87 18.37 5.06 0.11
CA SER A 87 18.07 4.80 -1.30
C SER A 87 16.76 5.47 -1.74
N SER A 88 15.64 5.18 -1.08
CA SER A 88 14.33 5.75 -1.42
C SER A 88 14.35 7.29 -1.33
N ARG A 89 15.02 7.85 -0.32
CA ARG A 89 15.18 9.31 -0.15
C ARG A 89 16.03 10.00 -1.20
N LYS A 90 16.89 9.26 -1.91
CA LYS A 90 17.66 9.77 -3.06
C LYS A 90 16.85 9.66 -4.34
N THR A 91 16.20 8.53 -4.55
CA THR A 91 15.40 8.24 -5.74
C THR A 91 14.16 9.13 -5.84
N ALA A 92 13.49 9.38 -4.72
CA ALA A 92 12.20 10.05 -4.67
C ALA A 92 12.09 11.04 -3.48
N PRO A 93 12.90 12.11 -3.47
CA PRO A 93 12.96 13.06 -2.35
C PRO A 93 11.68 13.88 -2.17
N ASP A 94 10.88 14.01 -3.23
CA ASP A 94 9.60 14.75 -3.23
C ASP A 94 8.44 13.93 -2.63
N PHE A 95 8.66 12.64 -2.39
CA PHE A 95 7.70 11.73 -1.78
C PHE A 95 8.12 11.22 -0.39
N TYR A 96 9.39 10.80 -0.27
CA TYR A 96 9.96 10.31 0.99
C TYR A 96 10.60 11.46 1.79
N ARG A 97 10.83 11.23 3.09
CA ARG A 97 11.21 12.15 4.18
C ARG A 97 10.04 12.84 4.88
N TYR A 98 8.82 12.32 4.74
CA TYR A 98 7.67 12.89 5.43
C TYR A 98 7.74 12.69 6.96
N ILE A 99 8.51 11.71 7.43
CA ILE A 99 8.72 11.49 8.85
C ILE A 99 9.63 12.58 9.42
N PRO A 100 9.23 13.27 10.52
CA PRO A 100 10.04 14.30 11.17
C PRO A 100 11.39 13.79 11.69
N ASN A 101 12.33 14.70 11.96
CA ASN A 101 13.67 14.31 12.44
C ASN A 101 13.75 14.08 13.97
N SER A 102 12.96 14.81 14.75
CA SER A 102 12.96 14.73 16.23
C SER A 102 12.35 13.42 16.73
N MET A 103 12.98 12.79 17.73
CA MET A 103 12.58 11.47 18.26
C MET A 103 11.10 11.38 18.65
N LEU A 104 10.59 12.33 19.44
CA LEU A 104 9.20 12.32 19.87
C LEU A 104 8.21 12.44 18.69
N ARG A 105 8.51 13.26 17.69
CA ARG A 105 7.67 13.39 16.49
C ARG A 105 7.78 12.18 15.58
N LYS A 106 8.93 11.49 15.53
CA LYS A 106 9.08 10.21 14.82
C LYS A 106 8.17 9.14 15.42
N ILE A 107 8.23 8.97 16.74
CA ILE A 107 7.38 8.03 17.47
C ILE A 107 5.90 8.39 17.24
N SER A 108 5.54 9.67 17.39
CA SER A 108 4.18 10.13 17.15
C SER A 108 3.71 9.82 15.72
N CYS A 109 4.52 10.13 14.70
CA CYS A 109 4.21 9.82 13.30
C CYS A 109 4.03 8.32 13.09
N PHE A 110 4.95 7.50 13.59
CA PHE A 110 4.86 6.04 13.50
C PHE A 110 3.59 5.50 14.15
N MET A 111 3.27 5.97 15.37
CA MET A 111 2.05 5.59 16.08
C MET A 111 0.79 6.01 15.33
N THR A 112 0.77 7.17 14.67
CA THR A 112 -0.39 7.58 13.85
C THR A 112 -0.58 6.71 12.62
N ILE A 113 0.51 6.27 11.95
CA ILE A 113 0.44 5.33 10.82
C ILE A 113 -0.07 3.96 11.30
N PHE A 114 0.44 3.49 12.44
CA PHE A 114 -0.01 2.25 13.07
C PHE A 114 -1.50 2.28 13.42
N LEU A 115 -1.97 3.33 14.09
CA LEU A 115 -3.39 3.45 14.47
C LEU A 115 -4.29 3.57 13.25
N LEU A 116 -3.88 4.34 12.23
CA LEU A 116 -4.60 4.42 10.96
C LEU A 116 -4.82 3.02 10.37
N SER A 117 -3.75 2.22 10.36
CA SER A 117 -3.81 0.86 9.84
C SER A 117 -4.68 -0.08 10.66
N ALA A 118 -4.53 -0.04 11.99
CA ALA A 118 -5.30 -0.87 12.90
C ALA A 118 -6.80 -0.59 12.81
N PHE A 119 -7.20 0.69 12.87
CA PHE A 119 -8.61 1.06 12.81
C PHE A 119 -9.22 0.85 11.43
N ASN A 120 -8.46 1.04 10.35
CA ASN A 120 -8.95 0.67 9.01
C ASN A 120 -9.28 -0.82 8.94
N LEU A 121 -8.41 -1.67 9.48
CA LEU A 121 -8.63 -3.12 9.51
C LEU A 121 -9.82 -3.51 10.39
N VAL A 122 -10.02 -2.84 11.53
CA VAL A 122 -11.20 -3.01 12.39
C VAL A 122 -12.48 -2.64 11.64
N VAL A 123 -12.52 -1.46 11.00
CA VAL A 123 -13.71 -1.01 10.25
C VAL A 123 -14.04 -2.00 9.13
N ARG A 124 -13.05 -2.42 8.33
CA ARG A 124 -13.24 -3.40 7.25
C ARG A 124 -13.74 -4.74 7.76
N THR A 125 -13.17 -5.23 8.86
CA THR A 125 -13.63 -6.46 9.51
C THR A 125 -15.08 -6.30 9.95
N LEU A 126 -15.43 -5.23 10.67
CA LEU A 126 -16.81 -4.98 11.12
C LEU A 126 -17.78 -4.82 9.93
N VAL A 127 -17.39 -4.15 8.84
CA VAL A 127 -18.22 -4.03 7.63
C VAL A 127 -18.59 -5.41 7.11
N CYS A 128 -17.60 -6.27 6.88
CA CYS A 128 -17.85 -7.60 6.34
C CYS A 128 -18.70 -8.49 7.28
N LEU A 129 -18.70 -8.21 8.58
CA LEU A 129 -19.50 -8.92 9.59
C LEU A 129 -20.93 -8.38 9.74
N THR A 130 -21.14 -7.10 9.42
CA THR A 130 -22.43 -6.42 9.63
C THR A 130 -23.28 -6.31 8.35
N VAL A 131 -22.68 -6.52 7.19
CA VAL A 131 -23.39 -6.60 5.91
C VAL A 131 -24.38 -7.78 5.94
N ALA A 132 -25.60 -7.51 5.45
CA ALA A 132 -26.76 -8.42 5.57
C ALA A 132 -26.56 -9.83 4.97
N SER A 133 -25.65 -10.00 4.00
CA SER A 133 -25.37 -11.31 3.41
C SER A 133 -23.94 -11.41 2.90
N ARG A 134 -23.42 -12.65 2.87
CA ARG A 134 -22.11 -12.96 2.28
C ARG A 134 -22.00 -12.54 0.81
N ALA A 135 -23.11 -12.64 0.07
CA ALA A 135 -23.17 -12.20 -1.33
C ALA A 135 -22.95 -10.69 -1.47
N MET A 136 -23.55 -9.88 -0.58
CA MET A 136 -23.37 -8.43 -0.57
C MET A 136 -21.92 -8.03 -0.25
N VAL A 137 -21.23 -8.78 0.62
CA VAL A 137 -19.80 -8.58 0.87
C VAL A 137 -18.97 -8.80 -0.41
N VAL A 138 -19.23 -9.88 -1.14
CA VAL A 138 -18.53 -10.16 -2.41
C VAL A 138 -18.82 -9.08 -3.44
N VAL A 139 -20.10 -8.69 -3.61
CA VAL A 139 -20.49 -7.62 -4.54
C VAL A 139 -19.78 -6.31 -4.20
N PHE A 140 -19.74 -5.93 -2.92
CA PHE A 140 -19.03 -4.74 -2.47
C PHE A 140 -17.53 -4.78 -2.82
N LEU A 141 -16.84 -5.88 -2.50
CA LEU A 141 -15.41 -6.03 -2.78
C LEU A 141 -15.11 -6.02 -4.29
N VAL A 142 -15.98 -6.63 -5.10
CA VAL A 142 -15.86 -6.64 -6.57
C VAL A 142 -16.09 -5.25 -7.15
N ILE A 143 -17.11 -4.51 -6.69
CA ILE A 143 -17.37 -3.14 -7.13
C ILE A 143 -16.17 -2.24 -6.81
N GLU A 144 -15.64 -2.33 -5.59
CA GLU A 144 -14.50 -1.53 -5.17
C GLU A 144 -13.23 -1.85 -5.97
N LEU A 145 -12.98 -3.14 -6.26
CA LEU A 145 -11.87 -3.55 -7.11
C LEU A 145 -12.06 -3.07 -8.56
N ALA A 146 -13.28 -3.13 -9.10
CA ALA A 146 -13.60 -2.63 -10.42
C ALA A 146 -13.38 -1.11 -10.53
N LEU A 147 -13.81 -0.34 -9.52
CA LEU A 147 -13.57 1.11 -9.46
C LEU A 147 -12.07 1.44 -9.50
N PHE A 148 -11.25 0.64 -8.82
CA PHE A 148 -9.80 0.81 -8.84
C PHE A 148 -9.19 0.56 -10.21
N PHE A 149 -9.58 -0.54 -10.88
CA PHE A 149 -9.07 -0.81 -12.22
C PHE A 149 -9.55 0.21 -13.24
N VAL A 150 -10.79 0.71 -13.13
CA VAL A 150 -11.31 1.82 -13.95
C VAL A 150 -10.46 3.08 -13.75
N TYR A 151 -10.10 3.41 -12.50
CA TYR A 151 -9.18 4.52 -12.22
C TYR A 151 -7.80 4.30 -12.87
N LYS A 152 -7.28 3.06 -12.85
CA LYS A 152 -5.99 2.70 -13.46
C LYS A 152 -5.98 2.67 -14.99
N LEU A 153 -7.14 2.62 -15.65
CA LEU A 153 -7.23 2.72 -17.12
C LEU A 153 -6.70 4.05 -17.68
N GLN A 154 -6.49 5.07 -16.83
CA GLN A 154 -5.93 6.38 -17.21
C GLN A 154 -4.42 6.35 -17.55
N GLY A 155 -3.89 5.21 -18.00
CA GLY A 155 -2.50 5.05 -18.43
C GLY A 155 -1.55 4.47 -17.37
N ASP A 156 -2.08 3.86 -16.31
CA ASP A 156 -1.28 3.32 -15.19
C ASP A 156 -1.48 1.82 -14.94
N LEU A 157 -2.09 1.10 -15.89
CA LEU A 157 -2.26 -0.35 -15.80
C LEU A 157 -0.95 -1.13 -15.86
N ILE A 158 0.11 -0.60 -16.49
CA ILE A 158 1.41 -1.26 -16.52
C ILE A 158 2.15 -0.91 -15.22
N TYR A 159 2.54 -1.96 -14.49
CA TYR A 159 3.27 -1.81 -13.23
C TYR A 159 4.74 -1.46 -13.49
N TRP A 160 5.40 -0.96 -12.46
CA TRP A 160 6.67 -0.26 -12.60
C TRP A 160 7.92 -1.12 -12.92
N PRO A 161 8.04 -2.40 -12.49
CA PRO A 161 9.23 -3.20 -12.74
C PRO A 161 9.40 -3.56 -14.23
N PRO A 162 10.64 -3.58 -14.75
CA PRO A 162 10.90 -3.89 -16.15
C PRO A 162 10.85 -5.41 -16.39
N PHE A 163 9.65 -5.94 -16.60
CA PHE A 163 9.47 -7.32 -17.07
C PHE A 163 9.64 -7.41 -18.59
N SER A 164 10.30 -8.46 -19.09
CA SER A 164 10.45 -8.70 -20.52
C SER A 164 9.22 -9.44 -21.09
N GLY A 165 8.69 -8.94 -22.21
CA GLY A 165 7.55 -9.53 -22.92
C GLY A 165 6.17 -9.02 -22.46
N TRP A 166 5.30 -8.73 -23.42
CA TRP A 166 3.97 -8.14 -23.17
C TRP A 166 3.08 -9.00 -22.24
N PRO A 167 2.94 -10.33 -22.42
CA PRO A 167 2.10 -11.14 -21.52
C PRO A 167 2.59 -11.12 -20.07
N ALA A 168 3.91 -11.16 -19.86
CA ALA A 168 4.51 -11.14 -18.53
C ALA A 168 4.30 -9.79 -17.84
N LYS A 169 4.48 -8.67 -18.56
CA LYS A 169 4.20 -7.31 -18.07
C LYS A 169 2.76 -7.20 -17.56
N VAL A 170 1.77 -7.67 -18.34
CA VAL A 170 0.34 -7.58 -17.97
C VAL A 170 0.03 -8.45 -16.75
N VAL A 171 0.45 -9.72 -16.73
CA VAL A 171 0.17 -10.63 -15.61
C VAL A 171 0.80 -10.14 -14.32
N ALA A 172 2.08 -9.73 -14.37
CA ALA A 172 2.76 -9.19 -13.20
C ALA A 172 2.09 -7.90 -12.71
N ALA A 173 1.68 -7.03 -13.63
CA ALA A 173 1.03 -5.78 -13.26
C ALA A 173 -0.31 -6.00 -12.56
N LEU A 174 -1.15 -6.90 -13.08
CA LEU A 174 -2.42 -7.26 -12.45
C LEU A 174 -2.22 -7.86 -11.07
N PHE A 175 -1.26 -8.78 -10.92
CA PHE A 175 -0.97 -9.43 -9.64
C PHE A 175 -0.46 -8.43 -8.59
N MET A 176 0.50 -7.58 -8.97
CA MET A 176 1.09 -6.60 -8.05
C MET A 176 0.09 -5.51 -7.66
N GLN A 177 -0.72 -5.02 -8.61
CA GLN A 177 -1.75 -4.04 -8.32
C GLN A 177 -2.88 -4.61 -7.46
N LEU A 178 -3.30 -5.85 -7.71
CA LEU A 178 -4.28 -6.53 -6.86
C LEU A 178 -3.73 -6.69 -5.43
N THR A 179 -2.46 -7.05 -5.31
CA THR A 179 -1.79 -7.19 -4.01
C THR A 179 -1.70 -5.86 -3.26
N ALA A 180 -1.23 -4.80 -3.94
CA ALA A 180 -1.18 -3.45 -3.39
C ALA A 180 -2.56 -2.96 -2.97
N LYS A 181 -3.59 -3.18 -3.80
CA LYS A 181 -4.97 -2.81 -3.51
C LYS A 181 -5.52 -3.56 -2.30
N LEU A 182 -5.30 -4.87 -2.21
CA LEU A 182 -5.68 -5.68 -1.06
C LEU A 182 -5.02 -5.16 0.22
N ILE A 183 -3.72 -4.88 0.17
CA ILE A 183 -3.01 -4.32 1.33
C ILE A 183 -3.60 -2.96 1.73
N VAL A 184 -3.81 -2.05 0.78
CA VAL A 184 -4.35 -0.71 1.06
C VAL A 184 -5.76 -0.75 1.62
N ASP A 185 -6.65 -1.55 1.05
CA ASP A 185 -8.05 -1.57 1.48
C ASP A 185 -8.21 -2.04 2.91
N TRP A 186 -7.40 -3.03 3.30
CA TRP A 186 -7.51 -3.64 4.61
C TRP A 186 -6.63 -2.95 5.65
N THR A 187 -5.47 -2.43 5.28
CA THR A 187 -4.50 -1.88 6.24
C THR A 187 -4.23 -0.39 6.08
N ALA A 188 -4.84 0.31 5.12
CA ALA A 188 -4.54 1.72 4.82
C ALA A 188 -3.03 2.02 4.75
N CYS A 189 -2.25 1.10 4.18
CA CYS A 189 -0.79 1.17 4.21
C CYS A 189 -0.28 2.41 3.46
N VAL A 190 0.25 3.36 4.23
CA VAL A 190 0.60 4.71 3.78
C VAL A 190 1.66 4.70 2.68
N GLN A 191 2.53 3.69 2.63
CA GLN A 191 3.51 3.50 1.56
C GLN A 191 2.86 3.50 0.16
N PHE A 192 1.72 2.85 0.00
CA PHE A 192 1.08 2.65 -1.30
C PHE A 192 0.31 3.88 -1.82
N ARG A 193 0.33 5.01 -1.09
CA ARG A 193 -0.11 6.30 -1.63
C ARG A 193 0.81 6.82 -2.74
N HIS A 194 1.96 6.18 -2.96
CA HIS A 194 2.89 6.50 -4.03
C HIS A 194 2.19 6.45 -5.42
N PRO A 195 2.48 7.38 -6.35
CA PRO A 195 1.86 7.40 -7.69
C PRO A 195 2.01 6.09 -8.47
N MET A 196 3.13 5.39 -8.29
CA MET A 196 3.40 4.09 -8.92
C MET A 196 2.57 2.93 -8.37
N GLU A 197 1.92 3.14 -7.21
CA GLU A 197 1.14 2.14 -6.49
C GLU A 197 -0.36 2.44 -6.66
N VAL A 198 -1.06 2.89 -5.61
CA VAL A 198 -2.47 3.28 -5.67
C VAL A 198 -2.64 4.76 -6.00
N GLY A 199 -1.66 5.59 -5.63
CA GLY A 199 -1.71 7.04 -5.78
C GLY A 199 -2.44 7.73 -4.63
N GLY A 200 -2.07 9.00 -4.39
CA GLY A 200 -2.52 9.76 -3.22
C GLY A 200 -4.02 9.97 -3.15
N MET A 201 -4.60 10.53 -4.21
CA MET A 201 -6.02 10.88 -4.23
C MET A 201 -6.90 9.63 -4.11
N TYR A 202 -6.55 8.55 -4.81
CA TYR A 202 -7.28 7.27 -4.70
C TYR A 202 -7.11 6.63 -3.32
N PHE A 203 -5.92 6.73 -2.69
CA PHE A 203 -5.73 6.29 -1.31
C PHE A 203 -6.69 7.00 -0.34
N CYS A 204 -6.83 8.33 -0.47
CA CYS A 204 -7.82 9.10 0.31
C CYS A 204 -9.26 8.68 0.01
N PHE A 205 -9.58 8.44 -1.26
CA PHE A 205 -10.88 7.91 -1.66
C PHE A 205 -11.17 6.54 -1.04
N SER A 206 -10.22 5.60 -1.02
CA SER A 206 -10.40 4.27 -0.40
C SER A 206 -10.66 4.38 1.11
N MET A 207 -9.97 5.26 1.82
CA MET A 207 -10.24 5.50 3.25
C MET A 207 -11.63 6.13 3.47
N ALA A 208 -12.00 7.13 2.65
CA ALA A 208 -13.32 7.74 2.73
C ALA A 208 -14.44 6.72 2.42
N LEU A 209 -14.23 5.86 1.43
CA LEU A 209 -15.13 4.75 1.10
C LEU A 209 -15.23 3.77 2.27
N THR A 210 -14.12 3.42 2.93
CA THR A 210 -14.10 2.56 4.12
C THR A 210 -15.00 3.12 5.23
N VAL A 211 -14.89 4.42 5.53
CA VAL A 211 -15.75 5.10 6.52
C VAL A 211 -17.21 5.12 6.06
N GLY A 212 -17.47 5.49 4.80
CA GLY A 212 -18.82 5.56 4.24
C GLY A 212 -19.54 4.21 4.26
N VAL A 213 -18.84 3.13 3.91
CA VAL A 213 -19.38 1.76 3.96
C VAL A 213 -19.58 1.30 5.41
N GLY A 214 -18.70 1.69 6.34
CA GLY A 214 -18.90 1.46 7.78
C GLY A 214 -20.21 2.06 8.30
N PHE A 215 -20.53 3.30 7.90
CA PHE A 215 -21.83 3.91 8.23
C PHE A 215 -22.99 3.18 7.54
N ALA A 216 -22.87 2.85 6.25
CA ALA A 216 -23.90 2.14 5.52
C ALA A 216 -24.20 0.76 6.12
N SER A 217 -23.16 -0.01 6.50
CA SER A 217 -23.33 -1.33 7.09
C SER A 217 -23.94 -1.25 8.49
N ARG A 218 -23.57 -0.25 9.30
CA ARG A 218 -24.22 0.04 10.58
C ARG A 218 -25.73 0.27 10.41
N LEU A 219 -26.14 1.06 9.41
CA LEU A 219 -27.57 1.33 9.16
C LEU A 219 -28.32 0.09 8.65
N ALA A 220 -27.66 -0.72 7.84
CA ALA A 220 -28.22 -1.96 7.29
C ALA A 220 -28.26 -3.13 8.28
N TYR A 221 -27.52 -3.05 9.40
CA TYR A 221 -27.40 -4.13 10.37
C TYR A 221 -28.74 -4.44 11.06
N LYS A 222 -29.12 -5.71 11.00
CA LYS A 222 -30.28 -6.29 11.69
C LYS A 222 -29.77 -7.35 12.67
N GLN A 223 -30.20 -7.23 13.91
CA GLN A 223 -29.84 -8.17 14.96
C GLN A 223 -30.77 -9.38 14.86
N ASP A 224 -30.20 -10.54 14.55
CA ASP A 224 -30.92 -11.81 14.46
C ASP A 224 -30.21 -12.89 15.31
N GLY A 225 -30.95 -13.54 16.22
CA GLY A 225 -30.49 -14.73 16.96
C GLY A 225 -29.19 -14.53 17.75
N GLU A 226 -28.12 -15.22 17.32
CA GLU A 226 -26.80 -15.25 17.97
C GLU A 226 -25.92 -14.01 17.69
N LEU A 227 -26.34 -13.15 16.77
CA LEU A 227 -25.59 -11.95 16.39
C LEU A 227 -25.46 -10.96 17.56
N PRO A 228 -24.36 -10.18 17.64
CA PRO A 228 -24.18 -9.17 18.68
C PRO A 228 -25.31 -8.13 18.72
N GLU A 229 -25.55 -7.56 19.90
CA GLU A 229 -26.56 -6.54 20.10
C GLU A 229 -26.33 -5.33 19.19
N LYS A 230 -27.41 -4.82 18.60
CA LYS A 230 -27.34 -3.71 17.64
C LYS A 230 -26.65 -2.49 18.22
N ASP A 231 -26.91 -2.15 19.48
CA ASP A 231 -26.32 -0.99 20.15
C ASP A 231 -24.81 -1.14 20.33
N ILE A 232 -24.33 -2.35 20.64
CA ILE A 232 -22.90 -2.66 20.74
C ILE A 232 -22.22 -2.51 19.37
N VAL A 233 -22.79 -3.11 18.32
CA VAL A 233 -22.25 -3.02 16.95
C VAL A 233 -22.21 -1.57 16.46
N THR A 234 -23.28 -0.83 16.76
CA THR A 234 -23.45 0.58 16.46
C THR A 234 -22.36 1.42 17.13
N LEU A 235 -22.10 1.20 18.42
CA LEU A 235 -21.05 1.87 19.18
C LEU A 235 -19.65 1.53 18.63
N LEU A 236 -19.35 0.24 18.42
CA LEU A 236 -18.05 -0.23 17.94
C LEU A 236 -17.71 0.30 16.54
N MET A 237 -18.67 0.26 15.61
CA MET A 237 -18.48 0.83 14.28
C MET A 237 -18.33 2.36 14.35
N SER A 238 -19.16 2.97 15.21
CA SER A 238 -19.12 4.37 15.66
C SER A 238 -17.73 4.88 15.97
N SER A 239 -17.16 4.28 17.02
CA SER A 239 -15.84 4.60 17.51
C SER A 239 -14.81 4.29 16.43
N ALA A 240 -14.79 3.08 15.86
CA ALA A 240 -13.74 2.68 14.92
C ALA A 240 -13.62 3.61 13.70
N CYS A 241 -14.76 4.08 13.16
CA CYS A 241 -14.76 5.09 12.09
C CYS A 241 -14.22 6.45 12.55
N ALA A 242 -14.58 6.89 13.77
CA ALA A 242 -14.06 8.12 14.36
C ALA A 242 -12.55 8.03 14.63
N GLU A 243 -12.07 6.92 15.20
CA GLU A 243 -10.65 6.72 15.44
C GLU A 243 -9.84 6.58 14.15
N LEU A 244 -10.39 5.96 13.10
CA LEU A 244 -9.78 5.95 11.76
C LEU A 244 -9.60 7.38 11.23
N PHE A 245 -10.66 8.19 11.29
CA PHE A 245 -10.62 9.58 10.86
C PHE A 245 -9.63 10.42 11.69
N LEU A 246 -9.66 10.29 13.02
CA LEU A 246 -8.75 10.99 13.92
C LEU A 246 -7.30 10.58 13.70
N SER A 247 -7.04 9.29 13.42
CA SER A 247 -5.70 8.80 13.09
C SER A 247 -5.19 9.39 11.79
N PHE A 248 -6.06 9.52 10.78
CA PHE A 248 -5.70 10.16 9.51
C PHE A 248 -5.38 11.64 9.70
N VAL A 249 -6.24 12.40 10.40
CA VAL A 249 -5.97 13.81 10.71
C VAL A 249 -4.66 13.94 11.50
N SER A 250 -4.45 13.09 12.50
CA SER A 250 -3.23 13.09 13.32
C SER A 250 -1.98 12.78 12.50
N LEU A 251 -2.07 11.88 11.51
CA LEU A 251 -0.99 11.62 10.56
C LEU A 251 -0.61 12.86 9.76
N LEU A 252 -1.60 13.58 9.21
CA LEU A 252 -1.36 14.80 8.44
C LEU A 252 -0.76 15.93 9.29
N LEU A 253 -1.05 15.95 10.59
CA LEU A 253 -0.50 16.90 11.55
C LEU A 253 0.91 16.51 12.04
N SER A 254 1.22 15.22 12.12
CA SER A 254 2.48 14.71 12.64
C SER A 254 3.60 14.70 11.60
N MET A 255 3.27 14.54 10.31
CA MET A 255 4.24 14.54 9.21
C MET A 255 4.71 15.95 8.81
N LYS A 256 5.83 16.01 8.09
CA LYS A 256 6.31 17.26 7.50
C LYS A 256 5.30 17.79 6.46
N ARG A 257 4.96 19.07 6.57
CA ARG A 257 3.89 19.72 5.80
C ARG A 257 4.11 19.68 4.29
N GLU A 258 5.35 19.72 3.84
CA GLU A 258 5.74 19.66 2.43
C GLU A 258 5.27 18.37 1.72
N TYR A 259 5.05 17.29 2.48
CA TYR A 259 4.60 16.00 1.93
C TYR A 259 3.10 15.75 2.05
N VAL A 260 2.33 16.62 2.71
CA VAL A 260 0.87 16.47 2.82
C VAL A 260 0.21 16.47 1.43
N GLY A 261 0.78 17.24 0.49
CA GLY A 261 0.34 17.26 -0.91
C GLY A 261 0.38 15.88 -1.59
N THR A 262 1.20 14.94 -1.11
CA THR A 262 1.28 13.58 -1.67
C THR A 262 -0.04 12.81 -1.52
N PHE A 263 -0.91 13.16 -0.56
CA PHE A 263 -2.21 12.53 -0.34
C PHE A 263 -3.31 13.05 -1.27
N VAL A 264 -3.15 14.23 -1.85
CA VAL A 264 -4.13 14.83 -2.76
C VAL A 264 -3.61 14.90 -4.20
N SER A 265 -2.42 14.33 -4.44
CA SER A 265 -1.81 14.27 -5.76
C SER A 265 -2.62 13.38 -6.71
N LEU A 266 -2.91 13.93 -7.89
CA LEU A 266 -3.52 13.24 -9.03
C LEU A 266 -2.47 12.76 -10.05
N LYS A 267 -1.18 12.80 -9.70
CA LYS A 267 -0.10 12.37 -10.59
C LYS A 267 -0.26 10.88 -10.91
N THR A 268 -0.25 10.56 -12.20
CA THR A 268 -0.11 9.18 -12.68
C THR A 268 1.33 8.71 -12.45
N GLY A 269 1.54 7.40 -12.39
CA GLY A 269 2.85 6.80 -12.32
C GLY A 269 3.72 7.21 -13.52
N SER A 270 3.16 7.24 -14.73
CA SER A 270 3.88 7.73 -15.92
C SER A 270 4.31 9.19 -15.78
N SER A 271 3.40 10.09 -15.37
CA SER A 271 3.73 11.51 -15.15
C SER A 271 4.80 11.67 -14.07
N TYR A 272 4.71 10.88 -13.00
CA TYR A 272 5.69 10.86 -11.93
C TYR A 272 7.09 10.47 -12.43
N VAL A 273 7.21 9.40 -13.23
CA VAL A 273 8.51 8.99 -13.79
C VAL A 273 9.08 10.06 -14.71
N GLN A 274 8.26 10.69 -15.54
CA GLN A 274 8.70 11.75 -16.44
C GLN A 274 9.22 12.98 -15.68
N GLU A 275 8.56 13.35 -14.57
CA GLU A 275 9.02 14.44 -13.70
C GLU A 275 10.38 14.14 -13.05
N LEU A 276 10.69 12.88 -12.73
CA LEU A 276 12.00 12.52 -12.18
C LEU A 276 13.14 12.87 -13.14
N PHE A 277 12.94 12.66 -14.45
CA PHE A 277 13.91 13.05 -15.47
C PHE A 277 13.98 14.58 -15.63
N LYS A 278 12.82 15.23 -15.83
CA LYS A 278 12.74 16.66 -16.10
C LYS A 278 13.28 17.52 -14.95
N ASN A 279 13.02 17.11 -13.71
CA ASN A 279 13.47 17.79 -12.50
C ASN A 279 14.79 17.21 -11.95
N GLY A 280 15.44 16.30 -12.69
CA GLY A 280 16.73 15.73 -12.33
C GLY A 280 17.85 16.76 -12.47
N ASN A 281 18.43 17.15 -11.33
CA ASN A 281 19.51 18.14 -11.25
C ASN A 281 20.88 17.58 -11.67
N ASP A 282 21.03 16.26 -11.64
CA ASP A 282 22.25 15.53 -11.96
C ASP A 282 21.93 14.29 -12.80
N ASP A 283 22.97 13.74 -13.44
CA ASP A 283 22.81 12.60 -14.34
C ASP A 283 22.38 11.34 -13.57
N GLU A 284 22.82 11.14 -12.32
CA GLU A 284 22.42 10.00 -11.46
C GLU A 284 20.91 9.99 -11.23
N ARG A 285 20.31 11.15 -10.93
CA ARG A 285 18.87 11.33 -10.72
C ARG A 285 18.09 11.12 -12.01
N ARG A 286 18.63 11.51 -13.16
CA ARG A 286 18.01 11.24 -14.47
C ARG A 286 18.06 9.77 -14.84
N PHE A 287 19.13 9.06 -14.48
CA PHE A 287 19.26 7.61 -14.70
C PHE A 287 18.20 6.79 -13.96
N VAL A 288 17.56 7.33 -12.91
CA VAL A 288 16.50 6.64 -12.16
C VAL A 288 15.34 6.18 -13.05
N ILE A 289 15.06 6.88 -14.15
CA ILE A 289 13.95 6.49 -15.04
C ILE A 289 14.10 5.08 -15.60
N PHE A 290 15.35 4.58 -15.75
CA PHE A 290 15.63 3.25 -16.28
C PHE A 290 15.38 2.12 -15.26
N TYR A 291 15.12 2.43 -13.99
CA TYR A 291 14.56 1.45 -13.05
C TYR A 291 13.08 1.15 -13.33
N TYR A 292 12.43 1.98 -14.14
CA TYR A 292 11.03 1.84 -14.51
C TYR A 292 10.89 1.33 -15.94
N VAL A 293 9.78 0.62 -16.18
CA VAL A 293 9.39 0.17 -17.51
C VAL A 293 9.33 1.34 -18.50
N ASP A 294 9.86 1.11 -19.69
CA ASP A 294 9.94 2.06 -20.82
C ASP A 294 8.58 2.64 -21.22
N ASP A 295 7.51 1.84 -21.14
CA ASP A 295 6.14 2.27 -21.41
C ASP A 295 5.71 3.54 -20.64
N LYS A 296 6.35 3.84 -19.49
CA LYS A 296 5.99 5.00 -18.65
C LYS A 296 6.59 6.34 -19.11
N TRP A 297 7.63 6.31 -19.92
CA TRP A 297 8.37 7.53 -20.28
C TRP A 297 8.77 7.60 -21.75
N MET A 298 8.86 6.48 -22.46
CA MET A 298 9.37 6.44 -23.83
C MET A 298 8.48 7.19 -24.83
N ALA A 299 7.16 7.15 -24.66
CA ALA A 299 6.23 7.83 -25.56
C ALA A 299 6.32 9.37 -25.48
N ASP A 300 6.55 9.92 -24.27
CA ASP A 300 6.47 11.36 -24.04
C ASP A 300 7.84 12.05 -23.98
N ILE A 301 8.86 11.39 -23.43
CA ILE A 301 10.20 11.97 -23.24
C ILE A 301 11.31 11.13 -23.88
N GLY A 302 10.98 10.10 -24.66
CA GLY A 302 11.97 9.18 -25.24
C GLY A 302 13.04 9.87 -26.09
N ASP A 303 12.65 10.87 -26.89
CA ASP A 303 13.60 11.60 -27.72
C ASP A 303 14.53 12.52 -26.90
N GLU A 304 13.99 13.18 -25.86
CA GLU A 304 14.80 13.98 -24.92
C GLU A 304 15.83 13.10 -24.19
N VAL A 305 15.41 11.91 -23.75
CA VAL A 305 16.28 10.93 -23.09
C VAL A 305 17.37 10.43 -24.04
N ARG A 306 17.04 10.15 -25.31
CA ARG A 306 18.01 9.72 -26.33
C ARG A 306 19.07 10.78 -26.60
N VAL A 307 18.66 12.04 -26.76
CA VAL A 307 19.60 13.16 -26.96
C VAL A 307 20.53 13.26 -25.77
N TRP A 308 19.98 13.28 -24.55
CA TRP A 308 20.78 13.35 -23.32
C TRP A 308 21.75 12.16 -23.16
N LEU A 309 21.33 10.93 -23.50
CA LEU A 309 22.21 9.76 -23.48
C LEU A 309 23.37 9.90 -24.47
N ASN A 310 23.11 10.36 -25.70
CA ASN A 310 24.14 10.52 -26.74
C ASN A 310 25.17 11.60 -26.37
N GLU A 311 24.78 12.63 -25.61
CA GLU A 311 25.68 13.67 -25.13
C GLU A 311 26.61 13.20 -23.99
N ARG A 312 26.27 12.08 -23.32
CA ARG A 312 26.95 11.62 -22.10
C ARG A 312 27.66 10.28 -22.25
N LEU A 313 27.18 9.40 -23.12
CA LEU A 313 27.73 8.06 -23.32
C LEU A 313 28.54 7.97 -24.62
N PRO A 314 29.67 7.24 -24.63
CA PRO A 314 30.40 6.96 -25.86
C PRO A 314 29.52 6.17 -26.86
N GLU A 315 29.73 6.38 -28.17
CA GLU A 315 28.93 5.79 -29.27
C GLU A 315 28.75 4.26 -29.19
N SER A 316 29.61 3.53 -28.48
CA SER A 316 29.50 2.09 -28.29
C SER A 316 28.31 1.65 -27.40
N PHE A 317 27.78 2.54 -26.57
CA PHE A 317 26.63 2.27 -25.69
C PHE A 317 25.28 2.70 -26.29
N SER A 318 25.27 3.72 -27.16
CA SER A 318 24.04 4.27 -27.77
C SER A 318 23.32 3.26 -28.68
N LEU A 319 24.06 2.36 -29.34
CA LEU A 319 23.51 1.29 -30.19
C LEU A 319 22.60 0.30 -29.46
N ARG A 320 22.71 0.19 -28.12
CA ARG A 320 21.89 -0.74 -27.32
C ARG A 320 20.49 -0.18 -26.98
N PHE A 321 20.30 1.13 -27.15
CA PHE A 321 19.03 1.84 -26.91
C PHE A 321 18.30 2.25 -28.21
N GLN A 322 18.78 1.77 -29.37
CA GLN A 322 18.17 2.04 -30.68
C GLN A 322 17.02 1.08 -31.05
N TYR A 323 16.68 0.12 -30.20
CA TYR A 323 15.60 -0.86 -30.43
C TYR A 323 14.48 -0.72 -29.42
#